data_AF-A0A2D4I526-F1
#
_entry.id   AF-A0A2D4I526-F1
#
_cell.length_a   1.000
_cell.length_b   1.000
_cell.length_c   1.000
_cell.angle_alpha   90.00
_cell.angle_beta   90.00
_cell.angle_gamma   90.00
#
_symmetry.space_group_name_H-M   'P 1'
#
loop_
_entity.id
_entity.type
_entity.pdbx_description
1 polymer ?
#
loop_
_entity_poly.entity_id
_entity_poly.type
_entity_poly.pdbx_seq_one_letter_code
_entity_poly.pdbx_strand_id
1 'polypeptide(L)'
;LPEDLKSGDVVPIFKKGGKTDPGNYRPISLTSIPGKILEKIIKKWICQHLETSKVITSSQHGFIKNRSCQTNLISFLDKVTKLVDQQNAVDIVYIDFSKEFNKVDHKLLFGKLEKCGIDNITTRWICNWLRNCTQ
;
A
#
# COMPACT_ATOMS: atom_id res chain seq x y z
N LEU A 1 0.13 -15.64 15.97
CA LEU A 1 -1.26 -15.80 15.50
C LEU A 1 -1.44 -17.26 15.10
N PRO A 2 -2.59 -17.90 15.33
CA PRO A 2 -2.86 -19.26 14.83
C PRO A 2 -2.56 -19.33 13.33
N GLU A 3 -1.92 -20.42 12.89
CA GLU A 3 -1.51 -20.56 11.48
C GLU A 3 -2.73 -20.61 10.54
N ASP A 4 -3.83 -21.22 10.98
CA ASP A 4 -5.08 -21.31 10.21
C ASP A 4 -5.65 -19.94 9.83
N LEU A 5 -5.36 -18.88 10.60
CA LEU A 5 -5.78 -17.52 10.25
C LEU A 5 -4.99 -16.95 9.07
N LYS A 6 -3.72 -17.35 8.94
CA LYS A 6 -2.77 -16.88 7.94
C LYS A 6 -2.78 -17.74 6.67
N SER A 7 -3.31 -18.97 6.77
CA SER A 7 -3.57 -19.82 5.61
C SER A 7 -4.51 -19.13 4.62
N GLY A 8 -4.16 -19.20 3.34
CA GLY A 8 -4.97 -18.64 2.27
C GLY A 8 -4.64 -19.27 0.92
N ASP A 9 -5.65 -19.34 0.06
CA ASP A 9 -5.52 -19.92 -1.27
C ASP A 9 -4.89 -18.89 -2.22
N VAL A 10 -3.84 -19.28 -2.94
CA VAL A 10 -3.23 -18.42 -3.96
C VAL A 10 -3.97 -18.63 -5.28
N VAL A 11 -4.69 -17.62 -5.73
CA VAL A 11 -5.41 -17.64 -7.00
C VAL A 11 -4.67 -16.75 -8.01
N PRO A 12 -4.18 -17.31 -9.13
CA PRO A 12 -3.55 -16.52 -10.18
C PRO A 12 -4.60 -15.76 -11.00
N ILE A 13 -4.49 -14.43 -11.06
CA ILE A 13 -5.33 -13.58 -11.91
C ILE A 13 -4.53 -13.12 -13.13
N PHE A 14 -5.05 -13.41 -14.32
CA PHE A 14 -4.44 -12.97 -15.57
C PHE A 14 -4.38 -11.43 -15.64
N LYS A 15 -3.19 -10.88 -15.93
CA LYS A 15 -2.95 -9.43 -15.97
C LYS A 15 -2.86 -8.89 -17.40
N LYS A 16 -1.99 -9.44 -18.23
CA LYS A 16 -1.69 -8.97 -19.61
C LYS A 16 -0.85 -10.00 -20.38
N GLY A 17 -0.70 -9.86 -21.69
CA GLY A 17 0.25 -10.69 -22.48
C GLY A 17 -0.30 -12.07 -22.86
N GLY A 18 0.58 -13.06 -23.01
CA GLY A 18 0.21 -14.43 -23.36
C GLY A 18 -0.24 -15.25 -22.13
N LYS A 19 -1.32 -16.02 -22.25
CA LYS A 19 -1.87 -16.84 -21.15
C LYS A 19 -1.02 -18.06 -20.77
N THR A 20 -0.04 -18.42 -21.59
CA THR A 20 0.86 -19.56 -21.35
C THR A 20 2.07 -19.20 -20.51
N ASP A 21 2.35 -17.91 -20.32
CA ASP A 21 3.46 -17.43 -19.51
C ASP A 21 2.99 -17.15 -18.07
N PRO A 22 3.49 -17.87 -17.05
CA PRO A 22 3.13 -17.64 -15.65
C PRO A 22 3.43 -16.22 -15.15
N GLY A 23 4.43 -15.54 -15.73
CA GLY A 23 4.80 -14.17 -15.37
C GLY A 23 3.71 -13.13 -15.70
N ASN A 24 2.73 -13.50 -16.52
CA ASN A 24 1.59 -12.68 -16.91
C ASN A 24 0.40 -12.76 -15.94
N TYR A 25 0.54 -13.53 -14.87
CA TYR A 25 -0.45 -13.65 -13.81
C TYR A 25 0.00 -12.91 -12.56
N ARG A 26 -0.97 -12.37 -11.83
CA ARG A 26 -0.79 -11.83 -10.48
C ARG A 26 -1.28 -12.87 -9.48
N PRO A 27 -0.42 -13.40 -8.60
CA PRO A 27 -0.90 -14.20 -7.49
C PRO A 27 -1.71 -13.31 -6.54
N ILE A 28 -2.89 -13.76 -6.14
CA ILE A 28 -3.68 -13.12 -5.09
C ILE A 28 -3.93 -14.15 -3.99
N SER A 29 -3.46 -13.86 -2.79
CA SER A 29 -3.69 -14.69 -1.61
C SER A 29 -5.05 -14.37 -1.00
N LEU A 30 -5.96 -15.34 -1.01
CA LEU A 30 -7.26 -15.27 -0.36
C LEU A 30 -7.12 -15.71 1.10
N THR A 31 -6.91 -14.76 2.00
CA THR A 31 -6.84 -15.02 3.44
C THR A 31 -8.18 -15.53 4.00
N SER A 32 -8.10 -16.27 5.12
CA SER A 32 -9.27 -16.74 5.87
C SER A 32 -10.26 -15.60 6.20
N ILE A 33 -11.55 -15.91 6.29
CA ILE A 33 -12.58 -14.91 6.65
C ILE A 33 -12.26 -14.23 8.00
N PRO A 34 -11.91 -14.96 9.08
CA PRO A 34 -11.54 -14.31 10.33
C PRO A 34 -10.28 -13.44 10.18
N GLY A 35 -9.31 -13.87 9.36
CA GLY A 35 -8.14 -13.07 9.00
C GLY A 35 -8.50 -11.72 8.37
N LYS A 36 -9.38 -11.72 7.35
CA LYS A 36 -9.87 -10.50 6.69
C LYS A 36 -10.58 -9.55 7.65
N ILE A 37 -11.34 -10.08 8.61
CA ILE A 37 -12.01 -9.28 9.63
C ILE A 37 -10.98 -8.58 10.51
N LEU A 38 -9.96 -9.32 10.99
CA LEU A 38 -8.88 -8.75 11.81
C LEU A 38 -8.07 -7.69 11.05
N GLU A 39 -7.68 -7.98 9.79
CA GLU A 39 -7.01 -7.02 8.92
C GLU A 39 -7.82 -5.73 8.77
N LYS A 40 -9.14 -5.83 8.59
CA LYS A 40 -10.03 -4.67 8.44
C LYS A 40 -10.10 -3.82 9.72
N ILE A 41 -10.17 -4.46 10.88
CA ILE A 41 -10.17 -3.77 12.19
C ILE A 41 -8.86 -3.02 12.38
N ILE A 42 -7.73 -3.70 12.17
CA ILE A 42 -6.40 -3.14 12.38
C ILE A 42 -6.12 -2.02 11.38
N LYS A 43 -6.47 -2.21 10.10
CA LYS A 43 -6.38 -1.17 9.07
C LYS A 43 -7.14 0.08 9.48
N LYS A 44 -8.37 -0.06 10.00
CA LYS A 44 -9.18 1.10 10.43
C LYS A 44 -8.44 1.91 11.49
N TRP A 45 -7.89 1.23 12.49
CA TRP A 45 -7.15 1.88 13.59
C TRP A 45 -5.88 2.58 13.08
N ILE A 46 -5.08 1.89 12.25
CA ILE A 46 -3.85 2.46 11.67
C ILE A 46 -4.17 3.68 10.81
N CYS A 47 -5.16 3.59 9.92
CA CYS A 47 -5.54 4.74 9.07
C CYS A 47 -5.97 5.94 9.90
N GLN A 48 -6.78 5.73 10.95
CA GLN A 48 -7.21 6.81 11.84
C GLN A 48 -6.01 7.45 12.57
N HIS A 49 -5.06 6.64 13.06
CA HIS A 49 -3.84 7.13 13.69
C HIS A 49 -3.00 7.95 12.72
N LEU A 50 -2.73 7.44 11.51
CA LEU A 50 -1.93 8.11 10.50
C LEU A 50 -2.54 9.44 10.02
N GLU A 51 -3.88 9.52 9.96
CA GLU A 51 -4.61 10.76 9.68
C GLU A 51 -4.47 11.77 10.84
N THR A 52 -4.69 11.33 12.08
CA THR A 52 -4.65 12.21 13.28
C THR A 52 -3.25 12.74 13.55
N SER A 53 -2.24 11.89 13.39
CA SER A 53 -0.82 12.22 13.58
C SER A 53 -0.21 12.96 12.39
N LYS A 54 -0.95 13.18 11.30
CA LYS A 54 -0.50 13.85 10.07
C LYS A 54 0.77 13.23 9.47
N VAL A 55 0.94 11.91 9.63
CA VAL A 55 2.07 11.17 9.05
C VAL A 55 1.98 11.13 7.52
N ILE A 56 0.76 11.07 6.97
CA ILE A 56 0.55 11.05 5.52
C ILE A 56 0.54 12.47 4.95
N THR A 57 1.38 12.69 3.95
CA THR A 57 1.46 13.98 3.25
C THR A 57 0.19 14.28 2.45
N SER A 58 -0.15 15.56 2.31
CA SER A 58 -1.30 16.02 1.53
C SER A 58 -1.18 15.73 0.02
N SER A 59 0.00 15.36 -0.48
CA SER A 59 0.21 14.95 -1.88
C SER A 59 0.01 13.45 -2.12
N GLN A 60 -0.23 12.65 -1.08
CA GLN A 60 -0.52 11.23 -1.25
C GLN A 60 -2.01 11.03 -1.55
N HIS A 61 -2.32 10.40 -2.68
CA HIS A 61 -3.70 10.09 -3.08
C HIS A 61 -4.00 8.59 -3.09
N GLY A 62 -2.99 7.75 -3.33
CA GLY A 62 -3.15 6.30 -3.31
C GLY A 62 -3.54 5.79 -1.93
N PHE A 63 -4.59 4.95 -1.87
CA PHE A 63 -5.08 4.29 -0.66
C PHE A 63 -5.56 5.21 0.47
N ILE A 64 -5.83 6.49 0.18
CA ILE A 64 -6.34 7.46 1.16
C ILE A 64 -7.84 7.69 0.97
N LYS A 65 -8.58 7.78 2.08
CA LYS A 65 -10.03 8.06 2.06
C LYS A 65 -10.30 9.41 1.40
N ASN A 66 -11.37 9.49 0.59
CA ASN A 66 -11.78 10.69 -0.15
C ASN A 66 -10.74 11.21 -1.17
N ARG A 67 -9.79 10.36 -1.60
CA ARG A 67 -8.84 10.67 -2.67
C ARG A 67 -8.90 9.60 -3.75
N SER A 68 -8.62 10.01 -4.99
CA SER A 68 -8.65 9.17 -6.18
C SER A 68 -7.57 9.58 -7.19
N CYS A 69 -7.37 8.78 -8.23
CA CYS A 69 -6.49 9.13 -9.36
C CYS A 69 -6.91 10.46 -10.00
N GLN A 70 -8.22 10.73 -10.08
CA GLN A 70 -8.73 11.99 -10.64
C GLN A 70 -8.34 13.19 -9.76
N THR A 71 -8.52 13.10 -8.43
CA THR A 71 -8.10 14.19 -7.53
C THR A 71 -6.59 14.43 -7.59
N ASN A 72 -5.80 13.37 -7.82
CA ASN A 72 -4.35 13.48 -7.97
C ASN A 72 -3.99 14.22 -9.27
N LEU A 73 -4.62 13.83 -10.38
CA LEU A 73 -4.42 14.47 -11.68
C LEU A 73 -4.81 15.96 -11.63
N ILE A 74 -5.95 16.29 -11.02
CA ILE A 74 -6.38 17.69 -10.86
C ILE A 74 -5.36 18.49 -10.04
N SER A 75 -4.93 17.96 -8.87
CA SER A 75 -3.94 18.63 -8.02
C SER A 75 -2.59 18.80 -8.72
N PHE A 76 -2.20 17.83 -9.55
CA PHE A 76 -0.97 17.89 -10.33
C PHE A 76 -1.07 18.95 -11.43
N LEU A 77 -2.14 18.93 -12.23
CA LEU A 77 -2.36 19.89 -13.30
C LEU A 77 -2.45 21.32 -12.76
N ASP A 78 -3.19 21.55 -11.67
CA ASP A 78 -3.26 22.86 -11.01
C ASP A 78 -1.86 23.39 -10.64
N LYS A 79 -0.97 22.52 -10.13
CA LYS A 79 0.41 22.89 -9.81
C LYS A 79 1.23 23.21 -11.07
N VAL A 80 1.12 22.38 -12.11
CA VAL A 80 1.87 22.59 -13.36
C VAL A 80 1.41 23.86 -14.07
N THR A 81 0.11 24.06 -14.23
CA THR A 81 -0.46 25.24 -14.91
C THR A 81 -0.03 26.52 -14.20
N LYS A 82 -0.07 26.58 -12.86
CA LYS A 82 0.41 27.74 -12.10
C LYS A 82 1.88 28.08 -12.35
N LEU A 83 2.75 27.08 -12.49
CA LEU A 83 4.16 27.30 -12.78
C LEU A 83 4.36 27.81 -14.21
N VAL A 84 3.63 27.24 -15.16
CA VAL A 84 3.67 27.66 -16.57
C VAL A 84 3.15 29.09 -16.75
N ASP A 85 2.06 29.45 -16.08
CA ASP A 85 1.50 30.82 -16.11
C ASP A 85 2.51 31.86 -15.58
N GLN A 86 3.38 31.45 -14.65
CA GLN A 86 4.47 32.26 -14.11
C GLN A 86 5.74 32.24 -14.98
N GLN A 87 5.67 31.65 -16.18
CA GLN A 87 6.80 31.49 -17.12
C GLN A 87 7.97 30.65 -16.55
N ASN A 88 7.71 29.79 -15.57
CA ASN A 88 8.71 28.84 -15.07
C ASN A 88 8.80 27.62 -16.00
N ALA A 89 10.02 27.12 -16.21
CA ALA A 89 10.22 25.80 -16.82
C ALA A 89 9.77 24.69 -15.85
N VAL A 90 9.13 23.65 -16.38
CA VAL A 90 8.62 22.53 -15.59
C VAL A 90 9.11 21.21 -16.17
N ASP A 91 9.91 20.47 -15.40
CA ASP A 91 10.32 19.11 -15.70
C ASP A 91 9.58 18.12 -14.78
N ILE A 92 9.14 17.00 -15.35
CA ILE A 92 8.37 15.97 -14.62
C ILE A 92 9.11 14.64 -14.69
N VAL A 93 9.33 14.03 -13.52
CA VAL A 93 9.98 12.71 -13.40
C VAL A 93 8.97 11.72 -12.83
N TYR A 94 8.70 10.65 -13.57
CA TYR A 94 7.88 9.52 -13.12
C TYR A 94 8.77 8.38 -12.65
N ILE A 95 8.50 7.86 -11.45
CA ILE A 95 9.21 6.75 -10.83
C ILE A 95 8.19 5.66 -10.50
N ASP A 96 8.46 4.43 -10.94
CA ASP A 96 7.62 3.25 -10.70
C ASP A 96 8.48 2.14 -10.07
N PHE A 97 8.00 1.49 -9.00
CA PHE A 97 8.73 0.36 -8.42
C PHE A 97 8.20 -0.97 -8.98
N SER A 98 9.10 -1.82 -9.43
CA SER A 98 8.72 -3.16 -9.90
C SER A 98 8.49 -4.12 -8.74
N LYS A 99 7.34 -4.80 -8.74
CA LYS A 99 6.97 -5.83 -7.73
C LYS A 99 7.07 -5.31 -6.29
N GLU A 100 6.52 -4.12 -6.03
CA GLU A 100 6.70 -3.37 -4.77
C GLU A 100 6.38 -4.19 -3.52
N PHE A 101 5.25 -4.90 -3.51
CA PHE A 101 4.81 -5.70 -2.37
C PHE A 101 5.74 -6.89 -2.05
N ASN A 102 6.46 -7.40 -3.06
CA ASN A 102 7.38 -8.53 -2.88
C ASN A 102 8.78 -8.09 -2.44
N LYS A 103 9.07 -6.78 -2.46
CA LYS A 103 10.40 -6.21 -2.17
C LYS A 103 10.47 -5.46 -0.84
N VAL A 104 9.38 -5.42 -0.06
CA VAL A 104 9.37 -4.71 1.22
C VAL A 104 10.19 -5.48 2.24
N ASP A 105 11.29 -4.89 2.72
CA ASP A 105 12.06 -5.44 3.84
C ASP A 105 11.26 -5.30 5.15
N HIS A 106 11.02 -6.42 5.84
CA HIS A 106 10.20 -6.46 7.04
C HIS A 106 10.84 -5.73 8.24
N LYS A 107 12.17 -5.65 8.33
CA LYS A 107 12.86 -4.91 9.39
C LYS A 107 12.73 -3.40 9.17
N LEU A 108 12.89 -2.96 7.92
CA LEU A 108 12.66 -1.55 7.56
C LEU A 108 11.19 -1.15 7.77
N LEU A 109 10.25 -2.03 7.42
CA LEU A 109 8.83 -1.81 7.69
C LEU A 109 8.56 -1.66 9.19
N PHE A 110 9.09 -2.56 10.01
CA PHE A 110 8.97 -2.48 11.47
C PHE A 110 9.46 -1.14 12.02
N GLY A 111 10.69 -0.73 11.65
CA GLY A 111 11.23 0.55 12.09
C GLY A 111 10.45 1.76 11.58
N LYS A 112 9.81 1.67 10.41
CA LYS A 112 8.89 2.72 9.92
C LYS A 112 7.61 2.79 10.74
N LEU A 113 7.00 1.66 11.07
CA LEU A 113 5.77 1.63 11.89
C LEU A 113 5.99 2.27 13.26
N GLU A 114 7.11 1.95 13.92
CA GLU A 114 7.48 2.58 15.20
C GLU A 114 7.68 4.09 15.06
N LYS A 115 8.39 4.54 14.02
CA LYS A 115 8.58 5.98 13.73
C LYS A 115 7.28 6.71 13.43
N CYS A 116 6.28 6.02 12.87
CA CYS A 116 4.94 6.55 12.65
C CYS A 116 4.10 6.60 13.94
N GLY A 117 4.63 6.15 15.08
CA GLY A 117 3.92 6.14 16.36
C GLY A 117 2.89 5.01 16.49
N ILE A 118 3.01 3.94 15.70
CA ILE A 118 2.19 2.74 15.84
C ILE A 118 2.69 1.97 17.06
N ASP A 119 1.77 1.54 17.92
CA ASP A 119 2.14 0.85 19.16
C ASP A 119 2.82 -0.50 18.89
N ASN A 120 3.60 -0.98 19.86
CA ASN A 120 4.38 -2.20 19.72
C ASN A 120 3.50 -3.46 19.56
N ILE A 121 2.29 -3.47 20.13
CA ILE A 121 1.39 -4.63 20.03
C ILE A 121 0.88 -4.74 18.59
N THR A 122 0.38 -3.65 18.02
CA THR A 122 -0.06 -3.60 16.62
C THR A 122 1.09 -3.87 15.66
N THR A 123 2.26 -3.28 15.91
CA THR A 123 3.45 -3.48 15.08
C THR A 123 3.90 -4.95 15.09
N ARG A 124 3.93 -5.58 16.26
CA ARG A 124 4.25 -7.00 16.40
C ARG A 124 3.21 -7.90 15.73
N TRP A 125 1.94 -7.53 15.81
CA TRP A 125 0.87 -8.23 15.09
C TRP A 125 1.11 -8.19 13.58
N ILE A 126 1.38 -7.01 13.00
CA ILE A 126 1.68 -6.85 11.58
C ILE A 126 2.89 -7.70 11.17
N CYS A 127 3.97 -7.66 11.96
CA CYS A 127 5.14 -8.47 11.65
C CYS A 127 4.89 -9.98 11.79
N ASN A 128 4.02 -10.41 12.72
CA ASN A 128 3.63 -11.82 12.81
C ASN A 128 2.72 -12.22 11.64
N TRP A 129 1.83 -11.33 11.22
CA TRP A 129 0.93 -11.52 10.08
C TRP A 129 1.71 -11.67 8.78
N LEU A 130 2.68 -10.79 8.53
CA LEU A 130 3.50 -10.84 7.32
C LEU A 130 4.52 -11.99 7.30
N ARG A 131 4.81 -12.63 8.44
CA ARG A 131 5.65 -13.83 8.48
C ARG A 131 4.90 -15.00 7.85
N ASN A 132 5.52 -15.63 6.85
CA ASN A 132 4.98 -16.77 6.09
C ASN A 132 3.76 -16.46 5.22
N CYS A 133 3.35 -15.18 5.08
CA CYS A 133 2.51 -14.77 3.97
C CYS A 133 3.40 -14.64 2.71
N THR A 134 3.60 -15.74 2.00
CA THR A 134 4.18 -15.69 0.65
C THR A 134 3.12 -15.15 -0.33
N GLN A 135 3.39 -13.99 -0.94
CA GLN A 135 2.68 -13.49 -2.13
C GLN A 135 3.30 -14.06 -3.40
#